data_AF-A0A8M1FFW6-F1
#
_entry.id   AF-A0A8M1FFW6-F1
#
_cell.length_a   1.000
_cell.length_b   1.000
_cell.length_c   1.000
_cell.angle_alpha   90.00
_cell.angle_beta   90.00
_cell.angle_gamma   90.00
#
_symmetry.space_group_name_H-M   'P 1'
#
loop_
_entity.id
_entity.type
_entity.pdbx_description
1 polymer ?
#
loop_
_entity_poly.entity_id
_entity_poly.type
_entity_poly.pdbx_seq_one_letter_code
_entity_poly.pdbx_strand_id
1 'polypeptide(L)'
;MAGHSILLAAVSVLSACQQSYFALHVGKARLKYKVTPPAVSGSPEFERIFRAQQNCVEFYPIFLITLWIAGWYFNQGCSVPVCSSSANIGVAFLSPEAVNEGGCSLSVFATCLGLLYIYARHQYFWGYSEAAKKRITGFRLSLGSLALLTVLGALGIANSFLDEYLDVNVAKKLRPF
;
A
#
# COMPACT_ATOMS: atom_id res chain seq x y z
N MET A 1 -15.03 -6.65 11.69
CA MET A 1 -13.60 -6.26 11.72
C MET A 1 -12.71 -7.10 10.79
N ALA A 2 -12.79 -8.44 10.75
CA ALA A 2 -11.88 -9.27 9.95
C ALA A 2 -11.96 -9.08 8.41
N GLY A 3 -13.15 -8.80 7.86
CA GLY A 3 -13.35 -8.68 6.41
C GLY A 3 -12.54 -7.56 5.73
N HIS A 4 -12.30 -6.44 6.43
CA HIS A 4 -11.63 -5.27 5.83
C HIS A 4 -10.11 -5.45 5.66
N SER A 5 -9.49 -6.35 6.44
CA SER A 5 -8.05 -6.60 6.38
C SER A 5 -7.65 -7.67 5.35
N ILE A 6 -8.62 -8.38 4.76
CA ILE A 6 -8.37 -9.45 3.78
C ILE A 6 -7.65 -8.89 2.54
N LEU A 7 -8.06 -7.71 2.05
CA LEU A 7 -7.44 -7.08 0.89
C LEU A 7 -5.98 -6.67 1.15
N LEU A 8 -5.71 -6.11 2.33
CA LEU A 8 -4.36 -5.71 2.73
C LEU A 8 -3.45 -6.93 2.90
N ALA A 9 -3.99 -8.02 3.48
CA ALA A 9 -3.29 -9.29 3.60
C ALA A 9 -2.98 -9.89 2.22
N ALA A 10 -3.94 -9.87 1.28
CA ALA A 10 -3.76 -10.35 -0.09
C ALA A 10 -2.65 -9.55 -0.82
N VAL A 11 -2.66 -8.22 -0.71
CA VAL A 11 -1.60 -7.35 -1.27
C VAL A 11 -0.25 -7.64 -0.61
N SER A 12 -0.22 -7.88 0.70
CA SER A 12 1.02 -8.22 1.42
C SER A 12 1.61 -9.54 0.91
N VAL A 13 0.79 -10.59 0.78
CA VAL A 13 1.22 -11.88 0.21
C VAL A 13 1.70 -11.72 -1.23
N LEU A 14 0.97 -10.99 -2.06
CA LEU A 14 1.38 -10.71 -3.45
C LEU A 14 2.73 -9.99 -3.51
N SER A 15 2.94 -8.99 -2.64
CA SER A 15 4.20 -8.25 -2.57
C SER A 15 5.36 -9.12 -2.08
N ALA A 16 5.12 -10.05 -1.16
CA ALA A 16 6.12 -11.03 -0.73
C ALA A 16 6.50 -11.98 -1.88
N CYS A 17 5.52 -12.45 -2.65
CA CYS A 17 5.76 -13.24 -3.86
C CYS A 17 6.61 -12.48 -4.88
N GLN A 18 6.38 -11.17 -5.06
CA GLN A 18 7.21 -10.33 -5.92
C GLN A 18 8.67 -10.21 -5.42
N GLN A 19 8.88 -10.07 -4.11
CA GLN A 19 10.24 -10.03 -3.54
C GLN A 19 10.99 -11.36 -3.74
N SER A 20 10.30 -12.48 -3.52
CA SER A 20 10.83 -13.82 -3.82
C SER A 20 11.18 -13.98 -5.29
N TYR A 21 10.32 -13.49 -6.20
CA TYR A 21 10.57 -13.48 -7.63
C TYR A 21 11.83 -12.70 -8.01
N PHE A 22 12.05 -11.51 -7.44
CA PHE A 22 13.27 -10.74 -7.66
C PHE A 22 14.51 -11.44 -7.11
N ALA A 23 14.42 -12.07 -5.93
CA ALA A 23 15.51 -12.85 -5.36
C ALA A 23 15.89 -14.05 -6.25
N LEU A 24 14.91 -14.75 -6.81
CA LEU A 24 15.15 -15.84 -7.76
C LEU A 24 15.85 -15.35 -9.04
N HIS A 25 15.50 -14.15 -9.54
CA HIS A 25 16.19 -13.55 -10.67
C HIS A 25 17.64 -13.19 -10.38
N VAL A 26 17.94 -12.69 -9.17
CA VAL A 26 19.33 -12.51 -8.72
C VAL A 26 20.06 -13.86 -8.69
N GLY A 27 19.44 -14.92 -8.17
CA GLY A 27 20.00 -16.27 -8.17
C GLY A 27 20.31 -16.78 -9.58
N LYS A 28 19.38 -16.61 -10.52
CA LYS A 28 19.59 -16.94 -11.94
C LYS A 28 20.72 -16.11 -12.56
N ALA A 29 20.81 -14.82 -12.23
CA ALA A 29 21.88 -13.96 -12.71
C ALA A 29 23.25 -14.39 -12.16
N ARG A 30 23.34 -14.82 -10.90
CA ARG A 30 24.57 -15.39 -10.32
C ARG A 30 25.07 -16.59 -11.10
N LEU A 31 24.16 -17.50 -11.49
CA LEU A 31 24.50 -18.66 -12.33
C LEU A 31 24.95 -18.22 -13.73
N LYS A 32 24.20 -17.31 -14.38
CA LYS A 32 24.49 -16.84 -15.75
C LYS A 32 25.85 -16.14 -15.86
N TYR A 33 26.16 -15.27 -14.90
CA TYR A 33 27.37 -14.45 -14.90
C TYR A 33 28.50 -15.03 -14.03
N LYS A 34 28.32 -16.25 -13.51
CA LYS A 34 29.29 -16.99 -12.68
C LYS A 34 29.78 -16.20 -11.45
N VAL A 35 28.89 -15.44 -10.82
CA VAL A 35 29.20 -14.65 -9.61
C VAL A 35 28.91 -15.49 -8.36
N THR A 36 29.94 -16.18 -7.87
CA THR A 36 29.87 -17.04 -6.68
C THR A 36 29.74 -16.20 -5.40
N PRO A 37 28.86 -16.58 -4.46
CA PRO A 37 28.85 -15.97 -3.13
C PRO A 37 30.23 -16.09 -2.45
N PRO A 38 30.71 -15.09 -1.68
CA PRO A 38 30.00 -13.88 -1.21
C PRO A 38 30.07 -12.67 -2.18
N ALA A 39 30.58 -12.84 -3.39
CA ALA A 39 30.77 -11.71 -4.31
C ALA A 39 29.42 -11.03 -4.66
N VAL A 40 29.44 -9.70 -4.68
CA VAL A 40 28.30 -8.82 -5.03
C VAL A 40 28.62 -7.90 -6.22
N SER A 41 29.80 -8.05 -6.79
CA SER A 41 30.29 -7.35 -7.98
C SER A 41 30.67 -8.37 -9.06
N GLY A 42 30.61 -7.97 -10.32
CA GLY A 42 30.83 -8.88 -11.45
C GLY A 42 30.54 -8.21 -12.78
N SER A 43 29.64 -8.78 -13.59
CA SER A 43 29.22 -8.11 -14.82
C SER A 43 28.32 -6.90 -14.52
N PRO A 44 28.38 -5.83 -15.32
CA PRO A 44 27.48 -4.69 -15.18
C PRO A 44 25.99 -5.09 -15.19
N GLU A 45 25.62 -6.13 -15.95
CA GLU A 45 24.27 -6.69 -16.02
C GLU A 45 23.86 -7.33 -14.68
N PHE A 46 24.77 -8.12 -14.08
CA PHE A 46 24.55 -8.73 -12.77
C PHE A 46 24.36 -7.65 -11.71
N GLU A 47 25.25 -6.65 -11.69
CA GLU A 47 25.21 -5.58 -10.71
C GLU A 47 23.91 -4.77 -10.79
N ARG A 48 23.40 -4.49 -11.99
CA ARG A 48 22.09 -3.84 -12.16
C ARG A 48 20.95 -4.65 -11.54
N ILE A 49 20.89 -5.96 -11.82
CA ILE A 49 19.85 -6.86 -11.28
C ILE A 49 19.97 -6.96 -9.76
N PHE A 50 21.19 -7.15 -9.24
CA PHE A 50 21.46 -7.24 -7.82
C PHE A 50 21.08 -5.95 -7.08
N ARG A 51 21.50 -4.78 -7.59
CA ARG A 51 21.16 -3.47 -7.01
C ARG A 51 19.67 -3.16 -7.09
N ALA A 52 19.00 -3.57 -8.18
CA ALA A 52 17.55 -3.40 -8.30
C ALA A 52 16.81 -4.20 -7.21
N GLN A 53 17.20 -5.45 -6.97
CA GLN A 53 16.63 -6.28 -5.92
C GLN A 53 16.91 -5.72 -4.52
N GLN A 54 18.15 -5.30 -4.24
CA GLN A 54 18.51 -4.71 -2.95
C GLN A 54 17.69 -3.46 -2.63
N ASN A 55 17.52 -2.55 -3.59
CA ASN A 55 16.67 -1.38 -3.39
C ASN A 55 15.21 -1.77 -3.12
N CYS A 56 14.67 -2.77 -3.81
CA CYS A 56 13.33 -3.26 -3.51
C CYS A 56 13.23 -3.82 -2.07
N VAL A 57 14.27 -4.50 -1.57
CA VAL A 57 14.33 -5.00 -0.18
C VAL A 57 14.41 -3.87 0.84
N GLU A 58 15.24 -2.85 0.62
CA GLU A 58 15.39 -1.71 1.53
C GLU A 58 14.06 -0.95 1.75
N PHE A 59 13.25 -0.81 0.70
CA PHE A 59 11.97 -0.11 0.78
C PHE A 59 10.79 -1.00 1.19
N TYR A 60 10.96 -2.32 1.20
CA TYR A 60 9.86 -3.25 1.47
C TYR A 60 9.26 -3.12 2.89
N PRO A 61 10.06 -2.99 3.97
CA PRO A 61 9.52 -2.75 5.30
C PRO A 61 8.73 -1.43 5.39
N ILE A 62 9.22 -0.37 4.73
CA ILE A 62 8.55 0.94 4.72
C ILE A 62 7.18 0.82 4.02
N PHE A 63 7.14 0.11 2.89
CA PHE A 63 5.91 -0.18 2.18
C PHE A 63 4.91 -0.95 3.05
N LEU A 64 5.33 -2.02 3.72
CA LEU A 64 4.43 -2.80 4.57
C LEU A 64 3.87 -1.96 5.70
N ILE A 65 4.71 -1.21 6.42
CA ILE A 65 4.25 -0.37 7.54
C ILE A 65 3.23 0.65 7.04
N THR A 66 3.55 1.38 5.97
CA THR A 66 2.66 2.43 5.43
C THR A 66 1.37 1.87 4.85
N LEU A 67 1.40 0.70 4.20
CA LEU A 67 0.20 0.01 3.70
C LEU A 67 -0.76 -0.35 4.84
N TRP A 68 -0.26 -0.96 5.90
CA TRP A 68 -1.08 -1.41 7.02
C TRP A 68 -1.59 -0.23 7.86
N ILE A 69 -0.75 0.77 8.12
CA ILE A 69 -1.16 1.98 8.83
C ILE A 69 -2.23 2.75 8.04
N ALA A 70 -2.04 2.98 6.74
CA ALA A 70 -3.04 3.61 5.91
C ALA A 70 -4.34 2.77 5.85
N GLY A 71 -4.23 1.46 5.72
CA GLY A 71 -5.38 0.56 5.64
C GLY A 71 -6.22 0.51 6.92
N TRP A 72 -5.61 0.61 8.09
CA TRP A 72 -6.32 0.57 9.38
C TRP A 72 -6.81 1.93 9.86
N TYR A 73 -5.94 2.94 9.88
CA TYR A 73 -6.26 4.22 10.50
C TYR A 73 -7.03 5.16 9.59
N PHE A 74 -6.80 5.12 8.28
CA PHE A 74 -7.58 5.96 7.38
C PHE A 74 -9.05 5.53 7.35
N ASN A 75 -9.32 4.22 7.47
CA ASN A 75 -10.68 3.64 7.49
C ASN A 75 -11.59 4.15 8.64
N GLN A 76 -11.02 4.67 9.72
CA GLN A 76 -11.81 5.18 10.86
C GLN A 76 -12.16 6.67 10.75
N GLY A 77 -11.45 7.44 9.91
CA GLY A 77 -11.52 8.91 9.91
C GLY A 77 -12.48 9.54 8.89
N CYS A 78 -13.14 8.76 8.03
CA CYS A 78 -13.96 9.30 6.94
C CYS A 78 -15.24 8.49 6.73
N SER A 79 -16.12 8.50 7.73
CA SER A 79 -17.56 8.33 7.48
C SER A 79 -18.08 9.59 6.79
N VAL A 80 -17.64 9.86 5.55
CA VAL A 80 -18.33 10.86 4.72
C VAL A 80 -19.69 10.25 4.42
N PRO A 81 -20.81 10.87 4.83
CA PRO A 81 -22.10 10.47 4.33
C PRO A 81 -22.12 10.90 2.86
N VAL A 82 -21.74 9.99 1.97
CA VAL A 82 -22.12 10.11 0.57
C VAL A 82 -23.64 10.00 0.59
N CYS A 83 -24.29 11.13 0.28
CA CYS A 83 -25.72 11.36 0.38
C CYS A 83 -26.56 10.11 0.08
N SER A 84 -27.22 9.56 1.10
CA SER A 84 -28.48 8.86 0.89
C SER A 84 -29.59 9.84 1.24
N SER A 85 -30.00 10.60 0.22
CA SER A 85 -31.31 11.24 0.22
C SER A 85 -32.34 10.13 0.15
N SER A 86 -32.98 9.79 1.27
CA SER A 86 -34.43 9.66 1.38
C SER A 86 -34.82 9.19 2.78
N ALA A 87 -35.80 9.90 3.33
CA ALA A 87 -36.47 9.62 4.58
C ALA A 87 -37.02 8.18 4.68
N ASN A 88 -36.92 7.55 5.85
CA ASN A 88 -38.07 7.45 6.75
C ASN A 88 -37.71 6.78 8.09
N ILE A 89 -38.37 7.30 9.11
CA ILE A 89 -38.36 6.89 10.51
C ILE A 89 -39.08 5.55 10.67
N GLY A 90 -38.49 4.67 11.48
CA GLY A 90 -39.18 3.54 12.11
C GLY A 90 -38.97 2.22 11.39
N VAL A 91 -38.03 1.40 11.87
CA VAL A 91 -38.23 0.09 12.52
C VAL A 91 -36.83 -0.42 12.85
N ALA A 92 -36.42 -0.26 14.10
CA ALA A 92 -35.28 -0.98 14.64
C ALA A 92 -35.72 -2.41 14.98
N PHE A 93 -34.78 -3.35 14.88
CA PHE A 93 -34.76 -4.70 15.43
C PHE A 93 -35.26 -5.84 14.52
N LEU A 94 -34.38 -6.86 14.38
CA LEU A 94 -34.54 -8.21 13.79
C LEU A 94 -34.14 -8.40 12.31
N SER A 95 -32.82 -8.42 12.03
CA SER A 95 -32.18 -9.43 11.15
C SER A 95 -30.64 -9.32 11.19
N PRO A 96 -29.85 -10.42 11.31
CA PRO A 96 -28.38 -10.37 11.33
C PRO A 96 -27.69 -10.20 9.95
N GLU A 97 -28.40 -9.92 8.86
CA GLU A 97 -27.86 -10.12 7.49
C GLU A 97 -27.86 -8.89 6.56
N ALA A 98 -27.90 -7.66 7.08
CA ALA A 98 -27.97 -6.48 6.21
C ALA A 98 -27.15 -5.28 6.70
N VAL A 99 -25.82 -5.31 6.46
CA VAL A 99 -25.06 -4.09 6.12
C VAL A 99 -23.97 -4.46 5.08
N ASN A 100 -24.41 -4.89 3.91
CA ASN A 100 -23.64 -4.76 2.68
C ASN A 100 -24.18 -3.54 1.93
N GLU A 101 -23.93 -2.35 2.47
CA GLU A 101 -24.40 -1.08 1.94
C GLU A 101 -23.19 -0.24 1.51
N GLY A 102 -22.76 -0.43 0.25
CA GLY A 102 -22.52 0.65 -0.72
C GLY A 102 -21.46 1.74 -0.48
N GLY A 103 -20.74 1.79 0.64
CA GLY A 103 -19.65 2.74 0.84
C GLY A 103 -18.35 2.20 0.27
N CYS A 104 -17.66 2.96 -0.60
CA CYS A 104 -16.29 2.65 -1.04
C CYS A 104 -15.37 2.61 0.20
N SER A 105 -15.25 1.43 0.81
CA SER A 105 -14.53 1.23 2.07
C SER A 105 -13.10 1.69 1.87
N LEU A 106 -12.63 2.60 2.71
CA LEU A 106 -11.43 3.38 2.48
C LEU A 106 -10.14 2.52 2.42
N SER A 107 -10.23 1.28 2.92
CA SER A 107 -9.24 0.20 2.71
C SER A 107 -9.01 -0.18 1.25
N VAL A 108 -9.99 0.04 0.37
CA VAL A 108 -9.87 -0.14 -1.09
C VAL A 108 -8.84 0.83 -1.66
N PHE A 109 -8.79 2.08 -1.21
CA PHE A 109 -7.79 3.03 -1.68
C PHE A 109 -6.37 2.60 -1.30
N ALA A 110 -6.15 2.20 -0.04
CA ALA A 110 -4.86 1.66 0.39
C ALA A 110 -4.46 0.42 -0.41
N THR A 111 -5.42 -0.47 -0.70
CA THR A 111 -5.22 -1.67 -1.52
C THR A 111 -4.84 -1.29 -2.96
N CYS A 112 -5.57 -0.38 -3.60
CA CYS A 112 -5.28 0.10 -4.96
C CYS A 112 -3.91 0.76 -5.05
N LEU A 113 -3.54 1.59 -4.07
CA LEU A 113 -2.22 2.19 -3.98
C LEU A 113 -1.12 1.15 -3.73
N GLY A 114 -1.42 0.10 -2.95
CA GLY A 114 -0.51 -1.03 -2.76
C GLY A 114 -0.27 -1.82 -4.05
N LEU A 115 -1.32 -2.09 -4.83
CA LEU A 115 -1.20 -2.71 -6.15
C LEU A 115 -0.43 -1.83 -7.13
N LEU A 116 -0.67 -0.51 -7.11
CA LEU A 116 0.08 0.46 -7.89
C LEU A 116 1.57 0.45 -7.53
N TYR A 117 1.90 0.36 -6.23
CA TYR A 117 3.27 0.25 -5.75
C TYR A 117 3.94 -1.05 -6.26
N ILE A 118 3.26 -2.19 -6.17
CA ILE A 118 3.75 -3.47 -6.69
C ILE A 118 4.02 -3.39 -8.19
N TYR A 119 3.10 -2.81 -8.97
CA TYR A 119 3.30 -2.59 -10.40
C TYR A 119 4.50 -1.68 -10.68
N ALA A 120 4.61 -0.56 -9.97
CA ALA A 120 5.73 0.36 -10.10
C ALA A 120 7.08 -0.29 -9.78
N ARG A 121 7.12 -1.17 -8.76
CA ARG A 121 8.32 -1.95 -8.41
C ARG A 121 8.68 -2.99 -9.48
N HIS A 122 7.68 -3.58 -10.14
CA HIS A 122 7.94 -4.44 -11.28
C HIS A 122 8.59 -3.69 -12.45
N GLN A 123 8.04 -2.52 -12.79
CA GLN A 123 8.60 -1.63 -13.83
C GLN A 123 10.00 -1.13 -13.45
N TYR A 124 10.23 -0.79 -12.18
CA TYR A 124 11.53 -0.39 -11.67
C TYR A 124 12.57 -1.50 -11.85
N PHE A 125 12.25 -2.73 -11.42
CA PHE A 125 13.19 -3.84 -11.46
C PHE A 125 13.60 -4.19 -12.90
N TRP A 126 12.64 -4.34 -13.80
CA TRP A 126 12.90 -4.65 -15.21
C TRP A 126 13.54 -3.49 -15.96
N GLY A 127 13.12 -2.25 -15.71
CA GLY A 127 13.77 -1.08 -16.28
C GLY A 127 15.24 -1.01 -15.87
N TYR A 128 15.54 -1.27 -14.59
CA TYR A 128 16.92 -1.22 -14.09
C TYR A 128 17.77 -2.38 -14.64
N SER A 129 17.24 -3.59 -14.74
CA SER A 129 18.00 -4.73 -15.26
C SER A 129 18.51 -4.49 -16.69
N GLU A 130 17.71 -3.86 -17.53
CA GLU A 130 18.10 -3.46 -18.89
C GLU A 130 19.13 -2.32 -18.87
N ALA A 131 18.78 -1.19 -18.25
CA ALA A 131 19.62 0.01 -18.26
C ALA A 131 19.39 0.86 -17.02
N ALA A 132 20.48 1.35 -16.42
CA ALA A 132 20.41 2.15 -15.20
C ALA A 132 19.51 3.40 -15.33
N LYS A 133 19.41 4.01 -16.52
CA LYS A 133 18.57 5.19 -16.76
C LYS A 133 17.07 4.89 -16.81
N LYS A 134 16.66 3.67 -17.24
CA LYS A 134 15.25 3.29 -17.37
C LYS A 134 14.55 3.05 -16.02
N ARG A 135 15.30 3.00 -14.92
CA ARG A 135 14.74 2.81 -13.56
C ARG A 135 13.87 3.98 -13.08
N ILE A 136 14.09 5.19 -13.59
CA ILE A 136 13.55 6.43 -13.00
C ILE A 136 12.02 6.48 -13.02
N THR A 137 11.38 6.00 -14.08
CA THR A 137 9.92 6.01 -14.19
C THR A 137 9.28 5.15 -13.10
N GLY A 138 9.72 3.90 -12.96
CA GLY A 138 9.23 2.99 -11.90
C GLY A 138 9.61 3.47 -10.50
N PHE A 139 10.78 4.09 -10.35
CA PHE A 139 11.21 4.66 -9.07
C PHE A 139 10.31 5.81 -8.62
N ARG A 140 10.00 6.76 -9.51
CA ARG A 140 9.12 7.91 -9.19
C ARG A 140 7.71 7.47 -8.87
N LEU A 141 7.17 6.51 -9.63
CA LEU A 141 5.83 5.97 -9.39
C LEU A 141 5.74 5.22 -8.06
N SER A 142 6.76 4.43 -7.72
CA SER A 142 6.81 3.72 -6.43
C SER A 142 7.00 4.68 -5.26
N LEU A 143 7.81 5.73 -5.41
CA LEU A 143 7.98 6.75 -4.38
C LEU A 143 6.72 7.59 -4.19
N GLY A 144 6.02 7.95 -5.27
CA GLY A 144 4.76 8.69 -5.21
C GLY A 144 3.64 7.92 -4.51
N SER A 145 3.47 6.63 -4.86
CA SER A 145 2.50 5.75 -4.18
C SER A 145 2.85 5.56 -2.69
N LEU A 146 4.13 5.39 -2.36
CA LEU A 146 4.59 5.26 -0.98
C LEU A 146 4.37 6.54 -0.16
N ALA A 147 4.70 7.70 -0.74
CA ALA A 147 4.47 9.00 -0.11
C ALA A 147 2.97 9.23 0.14
N LEU A 148 2.11 8.87 -0.82
CA LEU A 148 0.67 8.98 -0.67
C LEU A 148 0.14 8.06 0.44
N LEU A 149 0.57 6.79 0.48
CA LEU A 149 0.24 5.88 1.58
C LEU A 149 0.68 6.45 2.94
N THR A 150 1.87 7.05 3.00
CA THR A 150 2.39 7.67 4.23
C THR A 150 1.52 8.85 4.68
N VAL A 151 1.14 9.73 3.75
CA VAL A 151 0.27 10.89 4.04
C VAL A 151 -1.11 10.41 4.52
N LEU A 152 -1.71 9.44 3.84
CA LEU A 152 -3.01 8.88 4.24
C LEU A 152 -2.94 8.23 5.62
N GLY A 153 -1.88 7.48 5.91
CA GLY A 153 -1.64 6.89 7.22
C GLY A 153 -1.47 7.93 8.33
N ALA A 154 -0.67 8.97 8.08
CA ALA A 154 -0.44 10.05 9.03
C ALA A 154 -1.72 10.85 9.31
N LEU A 155 -2.51 11.18 8.28
CA LEU A 155 -3.80 11.85 8.41
C LEU A 155 -4.80 10.97 9.18
N GLY A 156 -4.83 9.67 8.91
CA GLY A 156 -5.65 8.71 9.65
C GLY A 156 -5.32 8.69 11.13
N ILE A 157 -4.04 8.54 11.48
CA ILE A 157 -3.57 8.56 12.88
C ILE A 157 -3.89 9.89 13.55
N ALA A 158 -3.61 11.02 12.87
CA ALA A 158 -3.88 12.34 13.42
C ALA A 158 -5.37 12.53 13.71
N ASN A 159 -6.25 12.13 12.79
CA ASN A 159 -7.70 12.21 13.00
C ASN A 159 -8.15 11.33 14.17
N SER A 160 -7.66 10.09 14.26
CA SER A 160 -7.96 9.20 15.40
C SER A 160 -7.47 9.78 16.74
N PHE A 161 -6.30 10.43 16.74
CA PHE A 161 -5.75 11.06 17.93
C PHE A 161 -6.56 12.31 18.35
N LEU A 162 -6.97 13.15 17.39
CA LEU A 162 -7.79 14.33 17.67
C LEU A 162 -9.17 13.94 18.24
N ASP A 163 -9.78 12.87 17.73
CA ASP A 163 -11.08 12.37 18.20
C ASP A 163 -10.98 11.83 19.63
N GLU A 164 -9.96 11.01 19.91
CA GLU A 164 -9.78 10.37 21.23
C GLU A 164 -9.38 11.36 22.34
N TYR A 165 -8.47 12.30 22.05
CA TYR A 165 -7.85 13.14 23.09
C TYR A 165 -8.40 14.56 23.20
N LEU A 166 -8.93 15.12 22.11
CA LEU A 166 -9.32 16.53 22.09
C LEU A 166 -10.83 16.72 21.92
N ASP A 167 -11.60 15.63 21.75
CA ASP A 167 -13.07 15.61 21.54
C ASP A 167 -13.55 16.66 20.52
N VAL A 168 -12.64 17.04 19.59
CA VAL A 168 -12.91 18.01 18.53
C VAL A 168 -13.62 17.23 17.44
N ASN A 169 -14.90 16.95 17.67
CA ASN A 169 -15.81 16.52 16.64
C ASN A 169 -15.91 17.65 15.59
N VAL A 170 -15.01 17.67 14.61
CA VAL A 170 -15.05 18.59 13.45
C VAL A 170 -16.40 18.42 12.72
N ALA A 171 -16.96 17.20 12.77
CA ALA A 171 -18.31 16.88 12.30
C ALA A 171 -19.44 17.61 13.05
N LYS A 172 -19.26 18.02 14.30
CA LYS A 172 -20.22 18.89 15.02
C LYS A 172 -20.07 20.36 14.65
N LYS A 173 -18.90 20.80 14.17
CA LYS A 173 -18.61 22.20 13.82
C LYS A 173 -18.96 22.56 12.37
N LEU A 174 -19.22 21.57 11.52
CA LEU A 174 -19.63 21.70 10.12
C LEU A 174 -21.14 21.48 9.88
N ARG A 175 -21.95 21.26 10.93
CA ARG A 175 -23.40 21.47 10.87
C ARG A 175 -23.70 22.92 11.26
N PRO A 176 -23.89 23.85 10.31
CA PRO A 176 -24.78 24.98 10.61
C PRO A 176 -26.18 24.39 10.84
N PHE A 177 -26.90 24.97 11.80
CA PHE A 177 -28.22 24.61 12.29
C PHE A 177 -29.17 23.97 11.26
#